data_AF-A0AAW1Y867-F1
#
_entry.id   AF-A0AAW1Y867-F1
#
_cell.length_a   1.000
_cell.length_b   1.000
_cell.length_c   1.000
_cell.angle_alpha   90.00
_cell.angle_beta   90.00
_cell.angle_gamma   90.00
#
_symmetry.space_group_name_H-M   'P 1'
#
loop_
_entity.id
_entity.type
_entity.pdbx_description
1 polymer ?
#
loop_
_entity_poly.entity_id
_entity_poly.type
_entity_poly.pdbx_seq_one_letter_code
_entity_poly.pdbx_strand_id
1 'polypeptide(L)'
;MASSLQHYFLLSTLLLFITSPISAQQSFRPKALVVPVAKDASTLQYTTRVAQRTPLVPISLVLDLGGQFLWVDCEKNYVSSTYRPARCRSSQCSLAGASGCGDCFSAPKPGCNNNMRCHPRQHRHTHRHGW
;
A
#
# COMPACT_ATOMS: atom_id res chain seq x y z
N MET A 1 12.53 59.36 -18.72
CA MET A 1 11.28 58.70 -19.17
C MET A 1 11.39 57.17 -19.18
N ALA A 2 12.54 56.58 -19.53
CA ALA A 2 12.74 55.12 -19.49
C ALA A 2 12.72 54.52 -18.06
N SER A 3 13.33 55.21 -17.08
CA SER A 3 13.37 54.75 -15.68
C SER A 3 11.97 54.66 -15.06
N SER A 4 11.10 55.64 -15.30
CA SER A 4 9.73 55.65 -14.76
C SER A 4 8.87 54.52 -15.31
N LEU A 5 8.98 54.20 -16.61
CA LEU A 5 8.28 53.06 -17.22
C LEU A 5 8.74 51.72 -16.64
N GLN A 6 10.04 51.61 -16.33
CA GLN A 6 10.61 50.42 -15.69
C GLN A 6 10.05 50.21 -14.28
N HIS A 7 9.85 51.28 -13.51
CA HIS A 7 9.24 51.20 -12.18
C HIS A 7 7.77 50.78 -12.23
N TYR A 8 6.99 51.29 -13.18
CA TYR A 8 5.60 50.86 -13.38
C TYR A 8 5.49 49.39 -13.78
N PHE A 9 6.41 48.92 -14.63
CA PHE A 9 6.46 47.51 -15.03
C PHE A 9 6.77 46.60 -13.85
N LEU A 10 7.76 46.96 -13.01
CA LEU A 10 8.09 46.22 -11.78
C LEU A 10 6.95 46.22 -10.75
N LEU A 11 6.24 47.35 -10.62
CA LEU A 11 5.10 47.45 -9.71
C LEU A 11 3.93 46.58 -10.19
N SER A 12 3.66 46.58 -11.49
CA SER A 12 2.61 45.77 -12.12
C SER A 12 2.86 44.27 -11.96
N THR A 13 4.10 43.81 -12.20
CA THR A 13 4.45 42.40 -12.01
C THR A 13 4.34 41.99 -10.53
N LEU A 14 4.75 42.85 -9.60
CA LEU A 14 4.60 42.60 -8.17
C LEU A 14 3.13 42.48 -7.75
N LEU A 15 2.25 43.37 -8.25
CA LEU A 15 0.81 43.31 -7.99
C LEU A 15 0.15 42.03 -8.53
N LEU A 16 0.60 41.54 -9.69
CA LEU A 16 0.13 40.27 -10.27
C LEU A 16 0.57 39.06 -9.44
N PHE A 17 1.78 39.08 -8.87
CA PHE A 17 2.21 38.02 -7.95
C PHE A 17 1.38 37.98 -6.67
N ILE A 18 1.07 39.15 -6.08
CA ILE A 18 0.31 39.23 -4.81
C ILE A 18 -1.15 38.82 -4.99
N THR A 19 -1.75 39.10 -6.15
CA THR A 19 -3.18 38.81 -6.41
C THR A 19 -3.45 37.40 -6.93
N SER A 20 -2.41 36.59 -7.14
CA SER A 20 -2.58 35.21 -7.59
C SER A 20 -3.20 34.34 -6.48
N PRO A 21 -4.41 33.77 -6.70
CA PRO A 21 -5.02 32.90 -5.69
C PRO A 21 -4.23 31.59 -5.61
N ILE A 22 -3.55 31.38 -4.49
CA ILE A 22 -2.94 30.10 -4.15
C ILE A 22 -4.08 29.13 -3.84
N SER A 23 -4.54 28.39 -4.85
CA SER A 23 -5.42 27.24 -4.63
C SER A 23 -4.59 26.09 -4.06
N ALA A 24 -4.42 26.09 -2.74
CA ALA A 24 -3.79 24.97 -2.05
C ALA A 24 -4.74 23.77 -2.07
N GLN A 25 -4.44 22.78 -2.91
CA GLN A 25 -5.19 21.53 -2.95
C GLN A 25 -5.07 20.82 -1.59
N GLN A 26 -6.15 20.82 -0.81
CA GLN A 26 -6.15 20.18 0.50
C GLN A 26 -5.91 18.67 0.33
N SER A 27 -4.89 18.15 1.02
CA SER A 27 -4.62 16.71 1.06
C SER A 27 -5.78 16.00 1.77
N PHE A 28 -6.47 15.11 1.05
CA PHE A 28 -7.48 14.25 1.67
C PHE A 28 -6.77 13.21 2.54
N ARG A 29 -6.67 13.47 3.85
CA ARG A 29 -6.17 12.53 4.85
C ARG A 29 -7.29 12.25 5.85
N PRO A 30 -7.89 11.05 5.85
CA PRO A 30 -8.93 10.72 6.82
C PRO A 30 -8.34 10.74 8.23
N LYS A 31 -9.12 11.25 9.21
CA LYS A 31 -8.72 11.28 10.63
C LYS A 31 -8.78 9.90 11.30
N ALA A 32 -9.57 8.99 10.73
CA ALA A 32 -9.74 7.63 11.23
C ALA A 32 -10.08 6.68 10.08
N LEU A 33 -9.76 5.40 10.26
CA LEU A 33 -10.20 4.29 9.43
C LEU A 33 -10.94 3.30 10.33
N VAL A 34 -12.11 2.83 9.88
CA VAL A 34 -12.93 1.88 10.63
C VAL A 34 -13.17 0.67 9.75
N VAL A 35 -12.92 -0.52 10.29
CA VAL A 35 -13.24 -1.79 9.64
C VAL A 35 -14.23 -2.56 10.50
N PRO A 36 -15.34 -3.05 9.93
CA PRO A 36 -16.31 -3.84 10.68
C PRO A 36 -15.73 -5.21 11.01
N VAL A 37 -16.05 -5.73 12.20
CA VAL A 37 -15.61 -7.04 12.68
C VAL A 37 -16.83 -7.86 13.07
N ALA A 38 -16.89 -9.11 12.63
CA ALA A 38 -17.94 -10.05 12.96
C ALA A 38 -17.34 -11.35 13.51
N LYS A 39 -17.96 -11.91 14.55
CA LYS A 39 -17.58 -13.23 15.06
C LYS A 39 -18.23 -14.31 14.19
N ASP A 40 -17.43 -15.20 13.64
CA ASP A 40 -17.92 -16.39 12.96
C ASP A 40 -18.35 -17.43 14.00
N ALA A 41 -19.59 -17.90 13.91
CA ALA A 41 -20.16 -18.80 14.92
C ALA A 41 -19.57 -20.22 14.84
N SER A 42 -19.13 -20.65 13.66
CA SER A 42 -18.64 -22.02 13.43
C SER A 42 -17.20 -22.22 13.90
N THR A 43 -16.35 -21.22 13.68
CA THR A 43 -14.92 -21.26 14.02
C THR A 43 -14.59 -20.47 15.28
N LEU A 44 -15.54 -19.67 15.77
CA LEU A 44 -15.37 -18.70 16.87
C LEU A 44 -14.32 -17.61 16.59
N GLN A 45 -13.84 -17.50 15.35
CA GLN A 45 -12.86 -16.51 14.94
C GLN A 45 -13.54 -15.16 14.67
N TYR A 46 -12.81 -14.07 14.90
CA TYR A 46 -13.24 -12.75 14.47
C TYR A 46 -12.79 -12.52 13.04
N THR A 47 -13.69 -12.03 12.19
CA THR A 47 -13.42 -11.79 10.78
C THR A 47 -13.73 -10.33 10.43
N THR A 48 -13.01 -9.80 9.46
CA THR A 48 -13.25 -8.47 8.89
C THR A 48 -13.28 -8.56 7.36
N ARG A 49 -13.78 -7.51 6.72
CA ARG A 49 -13.80 -7.38 5.27
C ARG A 49 -13.01 -6.15 4.84
N VAL A 50 -12.03 -6.37 3.97
CA VAL A 50 -11.22 -5.32 3.37
C VAL A 50 -11.38 -5.38 1.87
N ALA A 51 -11.55 -4.23 1.23
CA ALA A 51 -11.59 -4.13 -0.23
C ALA A 51 -10.17 -3.91 -0.76
N GLN A 52 -9.68 -4.81 -1.60
CA GLN A 52 -8.33 -4.76 -2.20
C GLN A 52 -8.43 -5.03 -3.71
N ARG A 53 -7.31 -4.91 -4.42
CA ARG A 53 -7.09 -5.35 -5.82
C ARG A 53 -7.66 -4.36 -6.82
N THR A 54 -7.43 -4.66 -8.11
CA THR A 54 -8.02 -3.91 -9.22
C THR A 54 -8.44 -4.91 -10.31
N PRO A 55 -9.76 -5.07 -10.57
CA PRO A 55 -10.88 -4.36 -9.95
C PRO A 55 -10.99 -4.62 -8.43
N LEU A 56 -11.66 -3.70 -7.73
CA LEU A 56 -11.77 -3.75 -6.27
C LEU A 56 -12.67 -4.92 -5.85
N VAL A 57 -12.16 -5.81 -5.01
CA VAL A 57 -12.84 -7.01 -4.53
C VAL A 57 -12.81 -7.03 -3.00
N PRO A 58 -13.96 -7.21 -2.32
CA PRO A 58 -13.99 -7.44 -0.87
C PRO A 58 -13.47 -8.84 -0.55
N ILE A 59 -12.48 -8.92 0.34
CA ILE A 59 -11.92 -10.17 0.85
C ILE A 59 -12.22 -10.29 2.34
N SER A 60 -12.62 -11.49 2.76
CA SER A 60 -12.84 -11.80 4.18
C SER A 60 -11.52 -12.29 4.79
N LEU A 61 -11.16 -11.73 5.93
CA LEU A 61 -9.89 -12.00 6.62
C LEU A 61 -10.16 -12.30 8.08
N VAL A 62 -9.37 -13.20 8.65
CA VAL A 62 -9.36 -13.46 10.09
C VAL A 62 -8.59 -12.34 10.79
N LEU A 63 -9.14 -11.83 11.89
CA LEU A 63 -8.49 -10.84 12.74
C LEU A 63 -7.52 -11.55 13.69
N ASP A 64 -6.22 -11.47 13.37
CA ASP A 64 -5.14 -11.95 14.22
C ASP A 64 -4.42 -10.76 14.87
N LEU A 65 -4.71 -10.51 16.15
CA LEU A 65 -4.09 -9.42 16.92
C LEU A 65 -2.60 -9.65 17.20
N GLY A 66 -2.11 -10.90 17.12
CA GLY A 66 -0.70 -11.25 17.27
C GLY A 66 0.04 -11.36 15.93
N GLY A 67 -0.66 -11.19 14.81
CA GLY A 67 -0.12 -11.31 13.47
C GLY A 67 0.81 -10.14 13.13
N GLN A 68 1.95 -10.44 12.50
CA GLN A 68 2.91 -9.40 12.11
C GLN A 68 2.47 -8.61 10.87
N PHE A 69 1.70 -9.24 9.98
CA PHE A 69 1.33 -8.68 8.67
C PHE A 69 -0.04 -9.18 8.22
N LEU A 70 -0.69 -8.41 7.35
CA LEU A 70 -1.80 -8.90 6.54
C LEU A 70 -1.24 -9.86 5.47
N TRP A 71 -1.82 -11.06 5.38
CA TRP A 71 -1.49 -12.03 4.35
C TRP A 71 -2.77 -12.56 3.71
N VAL A 72 -2.67 -12.95 2.44
CA VAL A 72 -3.78 -13.46 1.62
C VAL A 72 -3.30 -14.60 0.76
N ASP A 73 -4.18 -15.55 0.47
CA ASP A 73 -3.91 -16.57 -0.54
C ASP A 73 -3.79 -15.92 -1.92
N CYS A 74 -2.62 -16.09 -2.53
CA CYS A 74 -2.30 -15.60 -3.88
C CYS A 74 -2.36 -16.71 -4.93
N GLU A 75 -2.48 -17.98 -4.52
CA GLU A 75 -2.41 -19.12 -5.44
C GLU A 75 -3.73 -19.33 -6.19
N LYS A 76 -4.85 -19.14 -5.51
CA LYS A 76 -6.19 -19.39 -6.05
C LYS A 76 -6.95 -18.09 -6.29
N ASN A 77 -7.43 -17.90 -7.52
CA ASN A 77 -8.34 -16.81 -7.91
C ASN A 77 -7.86 -15.40 -7.53
N TYR A 78 -6.54 -15.18 -7.50
CA TYR A 78 -5.97 -13.85 -7.28
C TYR A 78 -5.77 -13.15 -8.62
N VAL A 79 -6.64 -12.18 -8.92
CA VAL A 79 -6.54 -11.32 -10.10
C VAL A 79 -6.49 -9.87 -9.65
N SER A 80 -5.46 -9.14 -10.08
CA SER A 80 -5.32 -7.70 -9.81
C SER A 80 -4.34 -7.07 -10.79
N SER A 81 -4.79 -6.09 -11.58
CA SER A 81 -3.91 -5.35 -12.50
C SER A 81 -2.89 -4.45 -11.79
N THR A 82 -3.13 -4.14 -10.51
CA THR A 82 -2.26 -3.30 -9.67
C THR A 82 -1.37 -4.09 -8.72
N TYR A 83 -1.34 -5.43 -8.81
CA TYR A 83 -0.43 -6.25 -8.02
C TYR A 83 1.03 -5.93 -8.38
N ARG A 84 1.86 -5.66 -7.36
CA ARG A 84 3.29 -5.42 -7.51
C ARG A 84 4.06 -6.20 -6.45
N PRO A 85 4.91 -7.17 -6.82
CA PRO A 85 5.73 -7.90 -5.87
C PRO A 85 6.83 -7.00 -5.28
N ALA A 86 7.16 -7.19 -4.01
CA ALA A 86 8.22 -6.43 -3.35
C ALA A 86 9.60 -6.94 -3.76
N ARG A 87 10.38 -6.11 -4.47
CA ARG A 87 11.73 -6.45 -4.93
C ARG A 87 12.67 -6.80 -3.78
N CYS A 88 13.53 -7.79 -4.02
CA CYS A 88 14.67 -8.10 -3.16
C CYS A 88 15.47 -6.81 -2.89
N ARG A 89 15.87 -6.59 -1.62
CA ARG A 89 16.64 -5.40 -1.16
C ARG A 89 15.95 -4.04 -1.38
N SER A 90 14.64 -4.02 -1.64
CA SER A 90 13.86 -2.78 -1.67
C SER A 90 13.55 -2.25 -0.26
N SER A 91 13.16 -0.97 -0.15
CA SER A 91 12.72 -0.40 1.13
C SER A 91 11.49 -1.12 1.70
N GLN A 92 10.59 -1.61 0.84
CA GLN A 92 9.45 -2.43 1.24
C GLN A 92 9.91 -3.75 1.88
N CYS A 93 10.97 -4.36 1.33
CA CYS A 93 11.59 -5.57 1.87
C CYS A 93 12.16 -5.35 3.27
N SER A 94 12.89 -4.23 3.43
CA SER A 94 13.51 -3.85 4.69
C SER A 94 12.46 -3.55 5.75
N LEU A 95 11.37 -2.87 5.38
CA LEU A 95 10.24 -2.61 6.26
C LEU A 95 9.56 -3.89 6.73
N ALA A 96 9.47 -4.91 5.86
CA ALA A 96 8.93 -6.22 6.19
C ALA A 96 9.88 -7.10 7.04
N GLY A 97 11.09 -6.62 7.38
CA GLY A 97 12.05 -7.38 8.17
C GLY A 97 12.54 -8.67 7.48
N ALA A 98 12.53 -8.70 6.15
CA ALA A 98 12.92 -9.87 5.39
C ALA A 98 14.43 -10.14 5.47
N SER A 99 14.81 -11.42 5.65
CA SER A 99 16.21 -11.83 5.82
C SER A 99 16.86 -12.38 4.56
N GLY A 100 16.11 -12.55 3.48
CA GLY A 100 16.63 -13.16 2.27
C GLY A 100 15.73 -12.97 1.07
N CYS A 101 16.22 -13.44 -0.07
CA CYS A 101 15.54 -13.39 -1.34
C CYS A 101 15.32 -14.80 -1.87
N GLY A 102 14.13 -15.03 -2.43
CA GLY A 102 13.76 -16.31 -3.00
C GLY A 102 13.33 -16.18 -4.45
N ASP A 103 13.51 -17.27 -5.19
CA ASP A 103 13.04 -17.46 -6.55
C ASP A 103 11.83 -18.40 -6.57
N CYS A 104 11.06 -18.36 -7.66
CA CYS A 104 9.95 -19.26 -7.89
C CYS A 104 10.05 -19.89 -9.28
N PHE A 105 10.18 -21.20 -9.36
CA PHE A 105 10.45 -21.94 -10.61
C PHE A 105 9.16 -22.27 -11.39
N SER A 106 8.21 -21.34 -11.45
CA SER A 106 6.94 -21.51 -12.17
C SER A 106 6.61 -20.24 -12.96
N ALA A 107 5.59 -20.31 -13.81
CA ALA A 107 5.14 -19.16 -14.59
C ALA A 107 4.84 -17.95 -13.68
N PRO A 108 5.28 -16.73 -14.05
CA PRO A 108 5.06 -15.53 -13.22
C PRO A 108 3.59 -15.30 -12.94
N LYS A 109 3.25 -15.17 -11.66
CA LYS A 109 1.89 -14.89 -11.18
C LYS A 109 1.95 -14.26 -9.79
N PRO A 110 0.85 -13.70 -9.25
CA PRO A 110 0.78 -13.31 -7.85
C PRO A 110 1.28 -14.45 -6.94
N GLY A 111 2.24 -14.14 -6.06
CA GLY A 111 2.88 -15.13 -5.18
C GLY A 111 4.10 -15.85 -5.78
N CYS A 112 4.35 -15.77 -7.10
CA CYS A 112 5.48 -16.44 -7.78
C CYS A 112 6.21 -15.47 -8.72
N ASN A 113 7.37 -14.97 -8.29
CA ASN A 113 8.18 -14.00 -9.03
C ASN A 113 9.68 -14.27 -8.78
N ASN A 114 10.52 -14.19 -9.82
CA ASN A 114 11.97 -14.39 -9.73
C ASN A 114 12.68 -13.16 -9.16
N ASN A 115 13.72 -13.38 -8.33
CA ASN A 115 14.62 -12.39 -7.71
C ASN A 115 13.88 -11.21 -7.04
N MET A 116 12.62 -11.43 -6.68
CA MET A 116 11.65 -10.38 -6.36
C MET A 116 10.72 -10.81 -5.22
N ARG A 117 11.16 -11.78 -4.41
CA ARG A 117 10.48 -12.18 -3.18
C ARG A 117 11.39 -11.99 -1.98
N CYS A 118 11.00 -11.04 -1.14
CA CYS A 118 11.50 -10.90 0.21
C CYS A 118 10.93 -12.02 1.08
N HIS A 119 11.81 -12.82 1.69
CA HIS A 119 11.37 -13.82 2.64
C HIS A 119 11.40 -13.20 4.05
N PRO A 120 10.23 -12.94 4.70
CA PRO A 120 10.21 -12.55 6.10
C PRO A 120 10.90 -13.64 6.92
N ARG A 121 11.61 -13.26 7.99
CA ARG A 121 12.18 -14.24 8.93
C ARG A 121 11.04 -15.10 9.45
N GLN A 122 10.94 -16.35 8.98
CA GLN A 122 10.17 -17.36 9.68
C GLN A 122 10.92 -17.63 10.98
N HIS A 123 10.41 -17.11 12.10
CA HIS A 123 10.70 -17.77 13.37
C HIS A 123 10.27 -19.23 13.20
N ARG A 124 11.20 -20.15 13.43
CA ARG A 124 11.14 -21.59 13.18
C ARG A 124 10.08 -22.32 14.04
N HIS A 125 8.87 -21.79 14.17
CA HIS A 125 7.83 -22.37 15.03
C HIS A 125 6.41 -22.41 14.46
N THR A 126 6.15 -22.01 13.22
CA THR A 126 4.83 -22.22 12.61
C THR A 126 4.91 -22.68 11.17
N HIS A 127 5.30 -23.94 10.97
CA HIS A 127 4.52 -24.81 10.07
C HIS A 127 3.15 -25.03 10.73
N ARG A 128 2.29 -24.02 10.76
CA ARG A 128 0.86 -24.27 10.88
C ARG A 128 0.35 -24.28 9.45
N HIS A 129 0.05 -25.49 9.01
CA HIS A 129 -0.89 -25.73 7.92
C HIS A 129 -2.05 -24.76 8.07
N GLY A 130 -2.40 -24.13 6.94
CA GLY A 130 -3.45 -23.14 6.88
C GLY A 130 -4.73 -23.61 7.57
N TRP A 131 -5.35 -22.67 8.25
CA TRP A 131 -6.80 -22.56 8.22
C TRP A 131 -7.17 -21.75 6.99
#